data_AF-A0A6J5VXX9-F1
#
_entry.id   AF-A0A6J5VXX9-F1
#
_cell.length_a   1.000
_cell.length_b   1.000
_cell.length_c   1.000
_cell.angle_alpha   90.00
_cell.angle_beta   90.00
_cell.angle_gamma   90.00
#
_symmetry.space_group_name_H-M   'P 1'
#
loop_
_entity.id
_entity.type
_entity.pdbx_description
1 polymer ?
#
loop_
_entity_poly.entity_id
_entity_poly.type
_entity_poly.pdbx_seq_one_letter_code
_entity_poly.pdbx_strand_id
1 'polypeptide(L)'
;MARAFGDFCLKDFGLISVPDISYRRLTEKDEFVVLATDGIWDVLSNEEVVKIVALAPRASAAQALVESATRAWRSKYPYVKVDDCAVVCLFLTASTSDISSDFSPTGEEMSSGNSSQYQDGS
;
A
#
# COMPACT_ATOMS: atom_id res chain seq x y z
N MET A 1 -0.36 -7.50 24.39
CA MET A 1 0.56 -7.92 23.31
C MET A 1 1.74 -8.66 23.95
N ALA A 2 2.03 -9.91 23.55
CA ALA A 2 3.14 -10.70 24.12
C ALA A 2 4.41 -10.70 23.24
N ARG A 3 4.34 -10.01 22.09
CA ARG A 3 5.45 -9.89 21.14
C ARG A 3 5.58 -8.46 20.67
N ALA A 4 6.77 -7.88 20.74
CA ALA A 4 7.04 -6.53 20.28
C ALA A 4 8.54 -6.33 20.00
N PHE A 5 8.85 -5.39 19.10
CA PHE A 5 10.19 -4.81 19.04
C PHE A 5 10.37 -3.80 20.19
N GLY A 6 11.61 -3.56 20.63
CA GLY A 6 11.87 -2.67 21.76
C GLY A 6 11.47 -3.28 23.11
N ASP A 7 11.01 -2.43 24.04
CA ASP A 7 10.62 -2.80 25.41
C ASP A 7 11.66 -3.68 26.11
N PHE A 8 12.92 -3.22 26.08
CA PHE A 8 14.07 -3.99 26.55
C PHE A 8 13.94 -4.47 28.00
N CYS A 9 13.38 -3.62 28.87
CA CYS A 9 13.17 -3.94 30.28
C CYS A 9 12.20 -5.12 30.51
N LEU A 10 11.38 -5.47 29.51
CA LEU A 10 10.38 -6.54 29.61
C LEU A 10 10.80 -7.84 28.93
N LYS A 11 11.97 -7.89 28.26
CA LYS A 11 12.44 -9.08 27.54
C LYS A 11 12.63 -10.29 28.45
N ASP A 12 13.13 -10.08 29.66
CA ASP A 12 13.33 -11.14 30.65
C ASP A 12 12.04 -11.65 31.30
N PHE A 13 10.90 -11.01 31.01
CA PHE A 13 9.58 -11.35 31.54
C PHE A 13 8.65 -12.00 30.50
N GLY A 14 9.23 -12.55 29.43
CA GLY A 14 8.50 -13.31 28.41
C GLY A 14 8.06 -12.50 27.19
N LEU A 15 8.45 -11.23 27.07
CA LEU A 15 8.22 -10.44 25.87
C LEU A 15 9.26 -10.80 24.78
N ILE A 16 8.80 -11.33 23.65
CA ILE A 16 9.70 -11.72 22.55
C ILE A 16 9.58 -10.81 21.33
N SER A 17 10.61 -10.74 20.49
CA SER A 17 10.58 -10.01 19.21
C SER A 17 10.52 -10.94 18.00
N VAL A 18 10.33 -12.24 18.21
CA VAL A 18 10.25 -13.23 17.13
C VAL A 18 8.86 -13.16 16.50
N PRO A 19 8.75 -12.84 15.19
CA PRO A 19 7.45 -12.75 14.52
C PRO A 19 6.83 -14.13 14.33
N ASP A 20 5.55 -14.15 14.00
CA ASP A 20 4.93 -15.32 13.38
C ASP A 20 5.02 -15.17 11.85
N ILE A 21 5.42 -16.23 11.16
CA ILE A 21 5.72 -16.20 9.72
C ILE A 21 4.79 -17.16 9.01
N SER A 22 4.02 -16.63 8.05
CA SER A 22 3.16 -17.42 7.19
C SER A 22 3.43 -17.10 5.71
N TYR A 23 3.15 -18.06 4.84
CA TYR A 23 3.29 -17.93 3.40
C TYR A 23 1.95 -18.26 2.74
N ARG A 24 1.54 -17.41 1.79
CA ARG A 24 0.34 -17.63 0.98
C ARG A 24 0.68 -17.42 -0.48
N ARG A 25 0.40 -18.42 -1.31
CA ARG A 25 0.52 -18.29 -2.76
C ARG A 25 -0.66 -17.48 -3.28
N LEU A 26 -0.37 -16.34 -3.90
CA LEU A 26 -1.38 -15.50 -4.54
C LEU A 26 -1.98 -16.21 -5.76
N THR A 27 -3.25 -15.93 -5.99
CA THR A 27 -4.05 -16.42 -7.11
C THR A 27 -4.77 -15.24 -7.76
N GLU A 28 -5.32 -15.43 -8.96
CA GLU A 28 -6.13 -14.42 -9.65
C GLU A 28 -7.41 -14.02 -8.88
N LYS A 29 -7.81 -14.82 -7.88
CA LYS A 29 -8.95 -14.52 -7.01
C LYS A 29 -8.60 -13.53 -5.89
N ASP A 30 -7.32 -13.22 -5.72
CA ASP A 30 -6.84 -12.30 -4.68
C ASP A 30 -6.78 -10.89 -5.23
N GLU A 31 -7.71 -10.04 -4.80
CA GLU A 31 -7.84 -8.68 -5.35
C GLU A 31 -6.94 -7.66 -4.65
N PHE A 32 -6.85 -7.74 -3.32
CA PHE A 32 -6.08 -6.81 -2.51
C PHE A 32 -5.69 -7.40 -1.14
N VAL A 33 -4.71 -6.77 -0.50
CA VAL A 33 -4.28 -7.01 0.88
C VAL A 33 -4.46 -5.72 1.68
N VAL A 34 -5.03 -5.83 2.89
CA VAL A 34 -5.15 -4.73 3.84
C VAL A 34 -4.24 -5.01 5.03
N LEU A 35 -3.34 -4.07 5.34
CA LEU A 35 -2.55 -4.06 6.57
C LEU A 35 -2.96 -2.84 7.38
N ALA A 36 -3.38 -3.04 8.63
CA ALA A 36 -3.84 -1.94 9.48
C ALA A 36 -3.45 -2.14 10.95
N THR A 37 -3.44 -1.05 11.70
CA THR A 37 -3.30 -1.05 13.17
C THR A 37 -4.60 -1.50 13.86
N ASP A 38 -4.50 -1.83 15.14
CA ASP A 38 -5.63 -2.12 16.04
C ASP A 38 -6.69 -1.02 16.04
N GLY A 39 -6.29 0.25 15.90
CA GLY A 39 -7.23 1.37 15.71
C GLY A 39 -8.28 1.15 14.60
N ILE A 40 -8.03 0.31 13.60
CA ILE A 40 -9.04 -0.13 12.62
C ILE A 40 -9.80 -1.37 13.12
N TRP A 41 -9.07 -2.42 13.51
CA TRP A 41 -9.62 -3.74 13.82
C TRP A 41 -10.45 -3.79 15.11
N ASP A 42 -10.24 -2.86 16.03
CA ASP A 42 -11.00 -2.75 17.27
C ASP A 42 -12.44 -2.28 17.04
N VAL A 43 -12.71 -1.62 15.91
CA VAL A 43 -14.02 -1.01 15.61
C VAL A 43 -14.67 -1.48 14.33
N LEU A 44 -13.95 -2.15 13.43
CA LEU A 44 -14.48 -2.69 12.18
C LEU A 44 -14.19 -4.19 12.04
N SER A 45 -15.17 -4.96 11.59
CA SER A 45 -14.97 -6.38 11.26
C SER A 45 -14.22 -6.57 9.95
N ASN A 46 -13.65 -7.76 9.74
CA ASN A 46 -12.97 -8.11 8.49
C ASN A 46 -13.87 -7.89 7.27
N GLU A 47 -15.15 -8.26 7.37
CA GLU A 47 -16.15 -8.11 6.29
C GLU A 47 -16.47 -6.64 6.02
N GLU A 48 -16.58 -5.81 7.07
CA GLU A 48 -16.77 -4.36 6.92
C GLU A 48 -15.58 -3.71 6.22
N VAL A 49 -14.36 -4.06 6.63
CA VAL A 49 -13.12 -3.58 6.01
C VAL A 49 -13.05 -3.96 4.54
N VAL A 50 -13.26 -5.23 4.20
CA VAL A 50 -13.28 -5.72 2.81
C VAL A 50 -14.33 -4.99 1.99
N LYS A 51 -15.55 -4.80 2.53
CA LYS A 51 -16.63 -4.10 1.84
C LYS A 51 -16.28 -2.64 1.56
N ILE A 52 -15.69 -1.93 2.53
CA ILE A 52 -15.29 -0.53 2.34
C ILE A 52 -14.22 -0.41 1.26
N VAL A 53 -13.18 -1.26 1.32
CA VAL A 53 -12.07 -1.22 0.36
C VAL A 53 -12.52 -1.61 -1.05
N ALA A 54 -13.39 -2.63 -1.17
CA ALA A 54 -13.89 -3.08 -2.47
C ALA A 54 -14.83 -2.06 -3.15
N LEU A 55 -15.54 -1.24 -2.37
CA LEU A 55 -16.46 -0.23 -2.91
C LEU A 55 -15.80 1.13 -3.19
N ALA A 56 -14.64 1.40 -2.59
CA ALA A 56 -13.93 2.67 -2.75
C ALA A 56 -13.03 2.68 -3.99
N PRO A 57 -12.82 3.84 -4.65
CA PRO A 57 -11.75 3.99 -5.63
C PRO A 57 -10.39 3.64 -5.03
N ARG A 58 -9.53 2.94 -5.79
CA ARG A 58 -8.21 2.47 -5.31
C ARG A 58 -7.38 3.57 -4.64
N ALA A 59 -7.35 4.76 -5.26
CA ALA A 59 -6.59 5.90 -4.77
C ALA A 59 -7.07 6.46 -3.42
N SER A 60 -8.31 6.22 -3.03
CA SER A 60 -8.92 6.74 -1.79
C SER A 60 -9.40 5.65 -0.82
N ALA A 61 -9.18 4.38 -1.13
CA ALA A 61 -9.65 3.26 -0.32
C ALA A 61 -9.10 3.29 1.12
N ALA A 62 -7.80 3.58 1.27
CA ALA A 62 -7.16 3.71 2.58
C ALA A 62 -7.78 4.86 3.40
N GLN A 63 -8.00 6.02 2.76
CA GLN A 63 -8.64 7.16 3.41
C GLN A 63 -10.08 6.84 3.83
N ALA A 64 -10.88 6.26 2.93
CA ALA A 64 -12.26 5.89 3.20
C ALA A 64 -12.38 4.91 4.39
N LEU A 65 -11.40 4.01 4.52
CA LEU A 65 -11.32 3.06 5.62
C LEU A 65 -10.97 3.74 6.95
N VAL A 66 -9.96 4.61 6.99
CA VAL A 66 -9.59 5.39 8.19
C VAL A 66 -10.75 6.27 8.66
N GLU A 67 -11.43 6.95 7.73
CA GLU A 67 -12.59 7.79 8.06
C GLU A 67 -13.75 6.96 8.64
N SER A 68 -13.97 5.76 8.09
CA SER A 68 -15.00 4.85 8.58
C SER A 68 -14.69 4.35 9.98
N ALA A 69 -13.44 3.97 10.26
CA ALA A 69 -13.00 3.59 11.60
C ALA A 69 -13.12 4.76 12.60
N THR A 70 -12.69 5.96 12.21
CA THR A 70 -12.81 7.18 13.04
C THR A 70 -14.27 7.46 13.41
N ARG A 71 -15.21 7.30 12.46
CA ARG A 71 -16.65 7.41 12.73
C ARG A 71 -17.14 6.30 13.65
N ALA A 72 -16.69 5.06 13.45
CA ALA A 72 -17.08 3.92 14.28
C ALA A 72 -16.62 4.08 15.73
N TRP A 73 -15.41 4.57 15.98
CA TRP A 73 -14.92 4.91 17.33
C TRP A 73 -15.85 5.89 18.04
N ARG A 74 -16.21 6.99 17.37
CA ARG A 74 -17.10 8.02 17.95
C ARG A 74 -18.50 7.48 18.26
N SER A 75 -18.98 6.50 17.50
CA SER A 75 -20.30 5.90 17.68
C SER A 75 -20.31 4.81 18.74
N LYS A 76 -19.32 3.90 18.74
CA LYS A 76 -19.26 2.75 19.66
C LYS A 76 -18.72 3.13 21.03
N TYR A 77 -17.77 4.07 21.07
CA TYR A 77 -17.05 4.48 22.28
C TYR A 77 -17.02 6.01 22.43
N PRO A 78 -18.17 6.67 22.64
CA PRO A 78 -18.29 8.13 22.59
C PRO A 78 -17.47 8.88 23.66
N TYR A 79 -17.07 8.19 24.73
CA TYR A 79 -16.29 8.76 25.83
C TYR A 79 -14.81 8.38 25.79
N VAL A 80 -14.40 7.59 24.81
CA VAL A 80 -13.02 7.13 24.65
C VAL A 80 -12.35 7.96 23.55
N LYS A 81 -11.07 8.30 23.75
CA LYS A 81 -10.29 8.95 22.72
C LYS A 81 -10.15 7.99 21.53
N VAL A 82 -10.36 8.48 20.32
CA VAL A 82 -10.11 7.73 19.09
C VAL A 82 -8.62 7.34 19.05
N ASP A 83 -8.35 6.08 18.76
CA ASP A 83 -7.00 5.56 18.63
C ASP A 83 -6.34 5.97 17.30
N ASP A 84 -5.03 5.81 17.20
CA ASP A 84 -4.28 6.08 15.98
C ASP A 84 -4.63 5.04 14.89
N CYS A 85 -5.35 5.49 13.87
CA CYS A 85 -5.82 4.67 12.77
C CYS A 85 -4.86 4.76 11.57
N ALA A 86 -4.14 3.68 11.27
CA ALA A 86 -3.26 3.60 10.09
C ALA A 86 -3.59 2.37 9.24
N VAL A 87 -3.57 2.53 7.92
CA VAL A 87 -3.85 1.45 6.97
C VAL A 87 -3.07 1.59 5.67
N VAL A 88 -2.73 0.43 5.09
CA VAL A 88 -2.20 0.28 3.74
C VAL A 88 -3.10 -0.68 2.98
N CYS A 89 -3.61 -0.24 1.83
CA CYS A 89 -4.37 -1.07 0.89
C CYS A 89 -3.50 -1.35 -0.35
N LEU A 90 -3.07 -2.60 -0.51
CA LEU A 90 -2.30 -3.06 -1.66
C LEU A 90 -3.21 -3.80 -2.64
N PHE A 91 -3.45 -3.23 -3.81
CA PHE A 91 -4.20 -3.90 -4.88
C PHE A 91 -3.27 -4.77 -5.73
N LEU A 92 -3.64 -6.03 -5.93
CA LEU A 92 -2.80 -7.04 -6.59
C LEU A 92 -3.03 -7.14 -8.10
N THR A 93 -4.19 -6.67 -8.57
CA THR A 93 -4.52 -6.63 -10.00
C THR A 93 -3.99 -5.35 -10.63
N ALA A 94 -3.04 -5.46 -11.55
CA ALA A 94 -2.68 -4.36 -12.43
C ALA A 94 -3.77 -4.20 -13.49
N SER A 95 -4.44 -3.05 -13.53
CA SER A 95 -5.08 -2.62 -14.78
C SER A 95 -3.96 -2.38 -15.78
N THR A 96 -3.96 -3.08 -16.91
CA THR A 96 -3.01 -2.88 -18.03
C THR A 96 -2.92 -1.41 -18.50
N SER A 97 -3.87 -0.56 -18.07
CA SER A 97 -3.90 0.89 -18.29
C SER A 97 -2.86 1.70 -17.50
N ASP A 98 -2.26 1.16 -16.43
CA ASP A 98 -1.37 1.91 -15.54
C ASP A 98 0.11 1.90 -15.99
N ILE A 99 0.45 1.17 -17.05
CA ILE A 99 1.83 1.03 -17.56
C ILE A 99 2.20 2.10 -18.61
N SER A 100 1.25 2.89 -19.11
CA SER A 100 1.50 3.76 -20.28
C SER A 100 1.91 5.21 -20.00
N SER A 101 2.09 5.65 -18.75
CA SER A 101 2.34 7.08 -18.47
C SER A 101 3.80 7.49 -18.23
N ASP A 102 4.76 6.56 -18.19
CA ASP A 102 6.13 6.89 -17.72
C ASP A 102 7.26 6.65 -18.73
N PHE A 103 6.96 6.60 -20.03
CA PHE A 103 7.99 6.61 -21.07
C PHE A 103 7.76 7.72 -22.10
N SER A 104 8.28 8.90 -21.82
CA SER A 104 8.57 9.92 -22.82
C SER A 104 10.05 9.77 -23.23
N PRO A 105 10.36 9.23 -24.43
CA PRO A 105 11.71 9.35 -24.97
C PRO A 105 11.90 10.82 -25.38
N THR A 106 12.61 11.59 -24.58
CA THR A 106 13.12 12.89 -24.99
C THR A 106 14.15 12.68 -26.09
N GLY A 107 13.71 12.88 -27.34
CA GLY A 107 14.60 13.04 -28.47
C GLY A 107 15.30 14.39 -28.37
N GLU A 108 16.61 14.37 -28.15
CA GLU A 108 17.49 15.47 -28.53
C GLU A 108 18.24 15.02 -29.79
N GLU A 109 17.73 15.45 -30.94
CA GLU A 109 18.57 15.65 -32.12
C GLU A 109 19.52 16.81 -31.84
N MET A 110 20.82 16.56 -31.87
CA MET A 110 21.82 17.62 -32.02
C MET A 110 22.69 17.31 -33.22
N SER A 111 22.44 18.06 -34.29
CA SER A 111 23.23 18.07 -35.51
C SER A 111 24.63 18.61 -35.26
N SER A 112 25.59 18.06 -36.00
CA SER A 112 26.63 18.74 -36.80
C SER A 112 28.06 18.22 -36.58
N GLY A 113 28.67 17.77 -37.68
CA GLY A 113 30.06 17.34 -37.77
C GLY A 113 30.37 16.92 -39.21
N ASN A 114 30.92 17.86 -39.96
CA ASN A 114 31.02 17.88 -41.42
C ASN A 114 32.27 17.14 -41.96
N SER A 115 32.22 16.78 -43.26
CA SER A 115 33.34 16.51 -44.19
C SER A 115 34.08 15.18 -44.00
N SER A 116 34.31 14.31 -44.99
CA SER A 116 34.76 14.55 -46.37
C SER A 116 34.64 13.23 -47.17
N GLN A 117 34.27 13.27 -48.45
CA GLN A 117 35.09 12.78 -49.58
C GLN A 117 34.26 12.72 -50.88
N TYR A 118 34.63 13.62 -51.80
CA TYR A 118 34.75 13.52 -53.26
C TYR A 118 34.07 12.34 -53.99
N GLN A 119 33.22 12.71 -54.96
CA GLN A 119 32.90 11.93 -56.16
C GLN A 119 34.12 11.92 -57.11
N ASP A 120 34.34 10.82 -57.83
CA ASP A 120 33.93 10.64 -59.24
C ASP A 120 34.83 9.62 -59.97
N GLY A 121 34.27 8.93 -60.97
CA GLY A 121 35.02 8.45 -62.14
C GLY A 121 35.23 6.95 -62.33
N SER A 122 34.34 6.36 -63.15
CA SER A 122 34.51 5.20 -64.07
C SER A 122 34.81 3.81 -63.51
#